data_AF-A0A2V8ICG1-F1
#
_entry.id   AF-A0A2V8ICG1-F1
#
_cell.length_a   1.000
_cell.length_b   1.000
_cell.length_c   1.000
_cell.angle_alpha   90.00
_cell.angle_beta   90.00
_cell.angle_gamma   90.00
#
_symmetry.space_group_name_H-M   'P 1'
#
loop_
_entity.id
_entity.type
_entity.pdbx_description
1 polymer ?
#
loop_
_entity_poly.entity_id
_entity_poly.type
_entity_poly.pdbx_seq_one_letter_code
_entity_poly.pdbx_strand_id
1 'polypeptide(L)'
;MKTLYDKIWDSHVVVAETDAPAILYIDLHLIHEVTTPQAFTGLRKRGLKVRRTDKTFATMDHSIPTSSRSLSGFDEMAANQVRTLAANCAEFGVPLFDLNSPKQGIVHVIGPELGLSQPGSTIVCGDSHTSTHGAFGALAHGIGTSEVEMVLATQCLLQR
;
A
#
# COMPACT_ATOMS: atom_id res chain seq x y z
N MET A 1 29.52 -13.05 -3.33
CA MET A 1 28.35 -13.58 -2.58
C MET A 1 27.25 -12.54 -2.66
N LYS A 2 26.01 -12.92 -3.01
CA LYS A 2 24.88 -11.98 -3.07
C LYS A 2 24.29 -11.75 -1.66
N THR A 3 23.98 -10.50 -1.32
CA THR A 3 23.29 -10.13 -0.07
C THR A 3 21.83 -10.61 -0.10
N LEU A 4 21.11 -10.49 1.02
CA LEU A 4 19.66 -10.75 1.03
C LEU A 4 18.92 -9.79 0.09
N TYR A 5 19.30 -8.51 0.12
CA TYR A 5 18.76 -7.48 -0.77
C TYR A 5 18.92 -7.88 -2.23
N ASP A 6 20.14 -8.23 -2.66
CA ASP A 6 20.42 -8.59 -4.06
C ASP A 6 19.57 -9.78 -4.50
N LYS A 7 19.39 -10.79 -3.63
CA LYS A 7 18.60 -11.98 -3.96
C LYS A 7 17.12 -11.65 -4.15
N ILE A 8 16.55 -10.81 -3.30
CA ILE A 8 15.15 -10.40 -3.41
C ILE A 8 15.00 -9.50 -4.64
N TRP A 9 15.87 -8.51 -4.81
CA TRP A 9 15.88 -7.65 -5.99
C TRP A 9 15.93 -8.47 -7.29
N ASP A 10 16.93 -9.32 -7.45
CA ASP A 10 17.16 -10.11 -8.66
C ASP A 10 15.98 -11.05 -9.01
N SER A 11 15.19 -11.47 -8.02
CA SER A 11 14.00 -12.31 -8.24
C SER A 11 12.74 -11.52 -8.63
N HIS A 12 12.74 -10.20 -8.47
CA HIS A 12 11.58 -9.34 -8.70
C HIS A 12 11.77 -8.32 -9.82
N VAL A 13 12.98 -8.20 -10.38
CA VAL A 13 13.21 -7.37 -11.57
C VAL A 13 12.42 -7.94 -12.76
N VAL A 14 11.48 -7.14 -13.27
CA VAL A 14 10.71 -7.43 -14.48
C VAL A 14 11.45 -6.93 -15.71
N VAL A 15 12.05 -5.73 -15.60
CA VAL A 15 12.90 -5.12 -16.63
C VAL A 15 14.14 -4.58 -15.93
N ALA A 16 15.31 -5.03 -16.37
CA ALA A 16 16.58 -4.58 -15.82
C ALA A 16 16.81 -3.09 -16.07
N GLU A 17 17.58 -2.45 -15.19
CA GLU A 17 17.97 -1.05 -15.34
C GLU A 17 18.80 -0.85 -16.63
N THR A 18 18.52 0.26 -17.32
CA THR A 18 19.29 0.74 -18.47
C THR A 18 19.75 2.18 -18.21
N ASP A 19 19.53 3.09 -19.16
CA ASP A 19 19.47 4.53 -18.94
C ASP A 19 18.26 4.98 -18.10
N ALA A 20 17.22 4.14 -17.98
CA ALA A 20 16.05 4.33 -17.14
C ALA A 20 16.07 3.36 -15.92
N PRO A 21 15.43 3.73 -14.78
CA PRO A 21 15.32 2.85 -13.61
C PRO A 21 14.75 1.47 -13.96
N ALA A 22 15.13 0.45 -13.20
CA ALA A 22 14.56 -0.90 -13.33
C ALA A 22 13.06 -0.89 -13.03
N ILE A 23 12.33 -1.85 -13.61
CA ILE A 23 10.93 -2.11 -13.25
C ILE A 23 10.93 -3.30 -12.28
N LEU A 24 10.55 -3.03 -11.03
CA LEU A 24 10.46 -4.01 -9.96
C LEU A 24 9.00 -4.43 -9.75
N TYR A 25 8.75 -5.74 -9.66
CA TYR A 25 7.44 -6.27 -9.30
C TYR A 25 7.19 -6.10 -7.79
N ILE A 26 5.97 -5.75 -7.40
CA ILE A 26 5.56 -5.55 -6.01
C ILE A 26 4.65 -6.72 -5.56
N ASP A 27 5.04 -7.44 -4.51
CA ASP A 27 4.25 -8.56 -3.99
C ASP A 27 3.08 -8.16 -3.12
N LEU A 28 3.26 -7.09 -2.34
CA LEU A 28 2.27 -6.57 -1.41
C LEU A 28 2.27 -5.05 -1.46
N HIS A 29 1.09 -4.49 -1.71
CA HIS A 29 0.84 -3.06 -1.63
C HIS A 29 -0.12 -2.79 -0.47
N LEU A 30 0.36 -2.11 0.56
CA LEU A 30 -0.48 -1.66 1.66
C LEU A 30 -0.89 -0.21 1.38
N ILE A 31 -2.15 0.14 1.67
CA ILE A 31 -2.68 1.49 1.43
C ILE A 31 -3.48 1.99 2.64
N HIS A 32 -3.54 3.31 2.80
CA HIS A 32 -4.23 3.98 3.90
C HIS A 32 -4.86 5.30 3.43
N GLU A 33 -5.64 5.96 4.29
CA GLU A 33 -6.57 7.03 3.95
C GLU A 33 -5.92 8.38 3.60
N VAL A 34 -4.63 8.55 3.87
CA VAL A 34 -3.96 9.86 3.72
C VAL A 34 -3.40 10.06 2.31
N THR A 35 -2.64 9.09 1.80
CA THR A 35 -1.85 9.24 0.56
C THR A 35 -2.48 8.59 -0.68
N THR A 36 -3.45 7.71 -0.46
CA THR A 36 -4.08 6.86 -1.48
C THR A 36 -5.24 7.49 -2.26
N PRO A 37 -6.13 8.34 -1.67
CA PRO A 37 -7.30 8.87 -2.39
C PRO A 37 -6.99 9.53 -3.74
N GLN A 38 -5.86 10.24 -3.83
CA GLN A 38 -5.40 10.91 -5.04
C GLN A 38 -5.00 9.89 -6.11
N ALA A 39 -4.37 8.77 -5.72
CA ALA A 39 -3.99 7.70 -6.66
C ALA A 39 -5.22 7.07 -7.33
N PHE A 40 -6.27 6.77 -6.56
CA PHE A 40 -7.55 6.30 -7.12
C PHE A 40 -8.19 7.31 -8.07
N THR A 41 -8.08 8.61 -7.77
CA THR A 41 -8.54 9.67 -8.66
C THR A 41 -7.79 9.66 -9.99
N GLY A 42 -6.47 9.44 -9.96
CA GLY A 42 -5.65 9.29 -11.16
C GLY A 42 -6.07 8.09 -12.02
N LEU A 43 -6.28 6.92 -11.39
CA LEU A 43 -6.81 5.73 -12.06
C LEU A 43 -8.14 6.03 -12.77
N ARG A 44 -9.09 6.63 -12.05
CA ARG A 44 -10.42 6.97 -12.58
C ARG A 44 -10.32 7.91 -13.79
N LYS A 45 -9.50 8.97 -13.70
CA LYS A 45 -9.27 9.91 -14.81
C LYS A 45 -8.70 9.24 -16.04
N ARG A 46 -7.90 8.19 -15.86
CA ARG A 46 -7.24 7.44 -16.94
C ARG A 46 -8.04 6.22 -17.41
N GLY A 47 -9.20 5.94 -16.81
CA GLY A 47 -10.01 4.76 -17.11
C GLY A 47 -9.32 3.43 -16.74
N LEU A 48 -8.40 3.46 -15.77
CA LEU A 48 -7.63 2.29 -15.33
C LEU A 48 -8.29 1.60 -14.14
N LYS A 49 -8.05 0.29 -14.02
CA LYS A 49 -8.44 -0.52 -12.86
C LYS A 49 -7.23 -0.80 -11.98
N VAL A 50 -7.47 -1.21 -10.73
CA VAL A 50 -6.41 -1.79 -9.89
C VAL A 50 -5.97 -3.12 -10.48
N ARG A 51 -4.67 -3.30 -10.70
CA ARG A 51 -4.10 -4.45 -11.41
C ARG A 51 -4.18 -5.75 -10.60
N ARG A 52 -3.90 -5.70 -9.30
CA ARG A 52 -3.95 -6.84 -8.37
C ARG A 52 -4.64 -6.45 -7.08
N THR A 53 -5.97 -6.53 -7.08
CA THR A 53 -6.78 -6.36 -5.88
C THR A 53 -6.50 -7.44 -4.84
N ASP A 54 -5.97 -8.59 -5.25
CA ASP A 54 -5.55 -9.70 -4.39
C ASP A 54 -4.17 -9.49 -3.72
N LYS A 55 -3.40 -8.49 -4.16
CA LYS A 55 -2.10 -8.09 -3.58
C LYS A 55 -2.11 -6.68 -2.98
N THR A 56 -3.28 -6.04 -2.93
CA THR A 56 -3.45 -4.69 -2.40
C THR A 56 -4.41 -4.72 -1.22
N PHE A 57 -4.01 -4.23 -0.06
CA PHE A 57 -4.83 -4.26 1.15
C PHE A 57 -4.87 -2.89 1.82
N ALA A 58 -6.07 -2.45 2.18
CA ALA A 58 -6.31 -1.17 2.82
C ALA A 58 -6.61 -1.31 4.31
N THR A 59 -6.15 -0.34 5.11
CA THR A 59 -6.60 -0.12 6.49
C THR A 59 -6.81 1.37 6.72
N MET A 60 -7.38 1.71 7.88
CA MET A 60 -7.58 3.08 8.33
C MET A 60 -6.92 3.25 9.69
N ASP A 61 -5.86 4.05 9.78
CA ASP A 61 -5.08 4.14 11.02
C ASP A 61 -4.49 5.53 11.34
N HIS A 62 -4.35 6.43 10.36
CA HIS A 62 -3.74 7.75 10.56
C HIS A 62 -4.72 8.80 11.08
N SER A 63 -5.99 8.72 10.64
CA SER A 63 -7.02 9.75 10.85
C SER A 63 -8.08 9.28 11.83
N ILE A 64 -7.73 8.35 12.71
CA ILE A 64 -8.65 7.79 13.72
C ILE A 64 -8.41 8.50 15.05
N PRO A 65 -9.38 9.27 15.57
CA PRO A 65 -9.20 9.97 16.83
C PRO A 65 -9.18 8.99 18.00
N THR A 66 -8.33 9.26 18.99
CA THR A 66 -8.23 8.45 20.21
C THR A 66 -9.45 8.57 21.13
N SER A 67 -10.29 9.60 20.92
CA SER A 67 -11.47 9.89 21.74
C SER A 67 -12.74 9.16 21.31
N SER A 68 -12.83 8.72 20.04
CA SER A 68 -14.04 8.08 19.51
C SER A 68 -13.72 7.22 18.29
N ARG A 69 -14.34 6.04 18.20
CA ARG A 69 -14.34 5.22 16.98
C ARG A 69 -15.53 5.50 16.06
N SER A 70 -16.53 6.25 16.54
CA SER A 70 -17.68 6.65 15.72
C SER A 70 -17.30 7.80 14.80
N LEU A 71 -17.62 7.69 13.51
CA LEU A 71 -17.44 8.76 12.51
C LEU A 71 -18.08 10.09 12.92
N SER A 72 -19.09 10.08 13.80
CA SER A 72 -19.71 11.31 14.33
C SER A 72 -18.79 12.11 15.26
N GLY A 73 -17.74 11.48 15.80
CA GLY A 73 -16.75 12.10 16.67
C GLY A 73 -15.46 12.51 15.96
N PHE A 74 -15.40 12.37 14.63
CA PHE A 74 -14.24 12.76 13.83
C PHE A 74 -14.40 14.23 13.42
N ASP A 75 -13.28 14.93 13.26
CA ASP A 75 -13.32 16.18 12.51
C ASP A 75 -13.65 15.93 11.03
N GLU A 76 -14.06 16.98 10.33
CA GLU A 76 -14.54 16.87 8.95
C GLU A 76 -13.47 16.32 8.00
N MET A 77 -12.20 16.69 8.19
CA MET A 77 -11.10 16.25 7.32
C MET A 77 -10.84 14.76 7.50
N ALA A 78 -10.70 14.31 8.75
CA ALA A 78 -10.52 12.91 9.09
C ALA A 78 -11.70 12.04 8.60
N ALA A 79 -12.93 12.51 8.82
CA ALA A 79 -14.13 11.82 8.34
C ALA A 79 -14.15 11.70 6.81
N ASN A 80 -13.72 12.75 6.09
CA ASN A 80 -13.65 12.74 4.64
C ASN A 80 -12.58 11.78 4.11
N GLN A 81 -11.40 11.71 4.72
CA GLN A 81 -10.35 10.76 4.33
C GLN A 81 -10.82 9.31 4.46
N VAL A 82 -11.38 8.96 5.62
CA VAL A 82 -11.92 7.61 5.89
C VAL A 82 -13.04 7.24 4.91
N ARG A 83 -14.03 8.13 4.71
CA ARG A 83 -15.12 7.88 3.76
C ARG A 83 -14.62 7.74 2.33
N THR A 84 -13.65 8.56 1.94
CA THR A 84 -13.09 8.54 0.58
C THR A 84 -12.34 7.24 0.32
N LEU A 85 -11.53 6.77 1.27
CA LEU A 85 -10.87 5.48 1.15
C LEU A 85 -11.89 4.34 1.05
N ALA A 86 -12.92 4.34 1.89
CA ALA A 86 -13.98 3.32 1.87
C ALA A 86 -14.69 3.26 0.50
N ALA A 87 -15.10 4.42 -0.02
CA ALA A 87 -15.76 4.52 -1.32
C ALA A 87 -14.85 4.03 -2.46
N ASN A 88 -13.58 4.44 -2.46
CA ASN A 88 -12.62 4.00 -3.48
C ASN A 88 -12.36 2.49 -3.40
N CYS A 89 -12.19 1.92 -2.19
CA CYS A 89 -11.98 0.49 -2.04
C CYS A 89 -13.18 -0.32 -2.55
N ALA A 90 -14.40 0.14 -2.27
CA ALA A 90 -15.62 -0.48 -2.79
C ALA A 90 -15.72 -0.37 -4.32
N GLU A 91 -15.40 0.79 -4.91
CA GLU A 91 -15.43 1.02 -6.36
C GLU A 91 -14.40 0.15 -7.12
N PHE A 92 -13.17 0.08 -6.60
CA PHE A 92 -12.07 -0.62 -7.26
C PHE A 92 -11.91 -2.08 -6.84
N GLY A 93 -12.72 -2.56 -5.89
CA GLY A 93 -12.69 -3.94 -5.40
C GLY A 93 -11.45 -4.27 -4.55
N VAL A 94 -10.91 -3.28 -3.82
CA VAL A 94 -9.76 -3.47 -2.93
C VAL A 94 -10.24 -3.89 -1.53
N PRO A 95 -9.73 -4.99 -0.94
CA PRO A 95 -10.01 -5.36 0.43
C PRO A 95 -9.66 -4.24 1.43
N LEU A 96 -10.61 -3.90 2.29
CA LEU A 96 -10.47 -2.86 3.31
C LEU A 96 -10.78 -3.41 4.69
N PHE A 97 -9.85 -3.25 5.63
CA PHE A 97 -10.07 -3.42 7.05
C PHE A 97 -10.58 -2.09 7.62
N ASP A 98 -11.89 -1.88 7.55
CA ASP A 98 -12.54 -0.63 7.97
C ASP A 98 -12.63 -0.46 9.50
N LEU A 99 -13.23 0.63 9.96
CA LEU A 99 -13.41 0.94 11.39
C LEU A 99 -14.12 -0.14 12.23
N ASN A 100 -14.92 -1.01 11.59
CA ASN A 100 -15.67 -2.06 12.26
C ASN A 100 -15.00 -3.44 12.12
N SER A 101 -13.97 -3.54 11.28
CA SER A 101 -13.23 -4.77 11.08
C SER A 101 -12.40 -5.13 12.32
N PRO A 102 -12.46 -6.38 12.81
CA PRO A 102 -11.56 -6.84 13.88
C PRO A 102 -10.10 -6.95 13.41
N LYS A 103 -9.84 -6.81 12.11
CA LYS A 103 -8.50 -6.83 11.50
C LYS A 103 -7.93 -5.42 11.27
N GLN A 104 -8.68 -4.37 11.62
CA GLN A 104 -8.20 -3.00 11.50
C GLN A 104 -7.13 -2.72 12.54
N GLY A 105 -6.07 -2.04 12.12
CA GLY A 105 -4.95 -1.65 12.97
C GLY A 105 -3.95 -0.83 12.17
N ILE A 106 -2.84 -0.49 12.83
CA ILE A 106 -1.74 0.26 12.21
C ILE A 106 -1.23 -0.51 10.99
N VAL A 107 -1.07 0.16 9.85
CA VAL A 107 -0.80 -0.48 8.54
C VAL A 107 0.41 -1.42 8.56
N HIS A 108 1.46 -1.06 9.30
CA HIS A 108 2.67 -1.89 9.41
C HIS A 108 2.61 -2.95 10.51
N VAL A 109 1.59 -2.92 11.37
CA VAL A 109 1.31 -3.96 12.37
C VAL A 109 0.44 -5.05 11.76
N ILE A 110 -0.63 -4.68 11.05
CA ILE A 110 -1.55 -5.65 10.45
C ILE A 110 -0.91 -6.49 9.35
N GLY A 111 0.10 -5.95 8.64
CA GLY A 111 0.80 -6.66 7.57
C GLY A 111 1.36 -8.01 8.04
N PRO A 112 2.26 -8.02 9.04
CA PRO A 112 2.76 -9.28 9.60
C PRO A 112 1.71 -10.04 10.42
N GLU A 113 0.86 -9.38 11.21
CA GLU A 113 -0.15 -10.07 12.05
C GLU A 113 -1.14 -10.92 11.24
N LEU A 114 -1.51 -10.44 10.05
CA LEU A 114 -2.43 -11.14 9.15
C LEU A 114 -1.70 -12.06 8.17
N GLY A 115 -0.37 -12.20 8.28
CA GLY A 115 0.45 -13.01 7.38
C GLY A 115 0.54 -12.46 5.96
N LEU A 116 0.30 -11.16 5.75
CA LEU A 116 0.47 -10.51 4.44
C LEU A 116 1.96 -10.30 4.14
N SER A 117 2.71 -9.84 5.14
CA SER A 117 4.17 -9.64 5.03
C SER A 117 4.88 -10.99 5.11
N GLN A 118 5.54 -11.39 4.01
CA GLN A 118 6.20 -12.68 3.90
C GLN A 118 7.69 -12.53 3.59
N PRO A 119 8.56 -13.46 4.06
CA PRO A 119 9.98 -13.44 3.72
C PRO A 119 10.22 -13.49 2.21
N GLY A 120 11.19 -12.70 1.75
CA GLY A 120 11.58 -12.66 0.34
C GLY A 120 10.67 -11.82 -0.56
N SER A 121 9.63 -11.17 -0.02
CA SER A 121 8.69 -10.34 -0.77
C SER A 121 9.18 -8.91 -1.01
N THR A 122 8.60 -8.25 -2.02
CA THR A 122 8.68 -6.80 -2.21
C THR A 122 7.41 -6.11 -1.66
N ILE A 123 7.57 -5.16 -0.73
CA ILE A 123 6.44 -4.52 -0.03
C ILE A 123 6.54 -3.01 -0.11
N VAL A 124 5.44 -2.35 -0.51
CA VAL A 124 5.37 -0.90 -0.57
C VAL A 124 4.10 -0.36 0.08
N CYS A 125 4.16 0.86 0.58
CA CYS A 125 3.04 1.62 1.10
C CYS A 125 3.32 3.11 0.95
N GLY A 126 2.27 3.92 0.88
CA GLY A 126 2.35 5.37 0.93
C GLY A 126 2.78 5.95 2.29
N ASP A 127 3.57 5.22 3.08
CA ASP A 127 4.04 5.56 4.43
C ASP A 127 5.56 5.36 4.55
N SER A 128 6.25 6.29 5.21
CA SER A 128 7.71 6.26 5.38
C SER A 128 8.23 5.07 6.21
N HIS A 129 7.39 4.47 7.06
CA HIS A 129 7.78 3.41 7.99
C HIS A 129 7.60 2.01 7.40
N THR A 130 7.33 1.90 6.10
CA THR A 130 7.19 0.60 5.41
C THR A 130 8.42 -0.30 5.57
N SER A 131 9.59 0.27 5.84
CA SER A 131 10.82 -0.46 6.16
C SER A 131 10.69 -1.39 7.39
N THR A 132 9.68 -1.20 8.25
CA THR A 132 9.34 -2.13 9.35
C THR A 132 9.22 -3.58 8.88
N HIS A 133 8.69 -3.81 7.67
CA HIS A 133 8.53 -5.17 7.13
C HIS A 133 9.86 -5.86 6.78
N GLY A 134 10.96 -5.11 6.72
CA GLY A 134 12.31 -5.65 6.56
C GLY A 134 12.71 -6.59 7.70
N ALA A 135 12.10 -6.47 8.88
CA ALA A 135 12.26 -7.42 9.99
C ALA A 135 11.88 -8.87 9.63
N PHE A 136 11.05 -9.05 8.59
CA PHE A 136 10.62 -10.36 8.09
C PHE A 136 11.45 -10.83 6.89
N GLY A 137 12.56 -10.15 6.57
CA GLY A 137 13.38 -10.48 5.41
C GLY A 137 12.72 -10.11 4.08
N ALA A 138 11.91 -9.06 4.06
CA ALA A 138 11.31 -8.47 2.86
C ALA A 138 12.10 -7.24 2.39
N LEU A 139 12.05 -6.95 1.09
CA LEU A 139 12.48 -5.67 0.53
C LEU A 139 11.31 -4.69 0.64
N ALA A 140 11.34 -3.80 1.63
CA ALA A 140 10.20 -2.96 1.96
C ALA A 140 10.56 -1.49 2.14
N HIS A 141 9.82 -0.59 1.48
CA HIS A 141 10.07 0.84 1.56
C HIS A 141 8.83 1.68 1.25
N GLY A 142 8.83 2.92 1.77
CA GLY A 142 7.77 3.88 1.50
C GLY A 142 7.84 4.40 0.07
N ILE A 143 6.68 4.79 -0.47
CA ILE A 143 6.54 5.34 -1.82
C ILE A 143 5.64 6.59 -1.81
N GLY A 144 5.81 7.47 -2.80
CA GLY A 144 4.98 8.66 -2.96
C GLY A 144 3.62 8.37 -3.60
N THR A 145 2.68 9.33 -3.55
CA THR A 145 1.34 9.19 -4.14
C THR A 145 1.35 8.81 -5.64
N SER A 146 2.26 9.39 -6.43
CA SER A 146 2.39 9.04 -7.86
C SER A 146 2.84 7.60 -8.07
N GLU A 147 3.66 7.09 -7.15
CA GLU A 147 4.13 5.70 -7.16
C GLU A 147 3.02 4.76 -6.65
N VAL A 148 2.22 5.16 -5.67
CA VAL A 148 1.00 4.42 -5.26
C VAL A 148 0.09 4.23 -6.47
N GLU A 149 -0.14 5.29 -7.26
CA GLU A 149 -0.90 5.18 -8.53
C GLU A 149 -0.25 4.20 -9.50
N MET A 150 1.08 4.26 -9.66
CA MET A 150 1.82 3.35 -10.54
C MET A 150 1.65 1.88 -10.13
N VAL A 151 1.80 1.58 -8.83
CA VAL A 151 1.64 0.22 -8.29
C VAL A 151 0.18 -0.23 -8.39
N LEU A 152 -0.79 0.62 -8.07
CA LEU A 152 -2.21 0.28 -8.28
C LEU A 152 -2.49 -0.05 -9.76
N ALA A 153 -1.95 0.71 -10.71
CA ALA A 153 -2.21 0.53 -12.13
C ALA A 153 -1.46 -0.66 -12.76
N THR A 154 -0.28 -1.02 -12.25
CA THR A 154 0.65 -1.94 -12.95
C THR A 154 1.15 -3.11 -12.10
N GLN A 155 1.05 -3.03 -10.78
CA GLN A 155 1.74 -3.88 -9.81
C GLN A 155 3.28 -3.82 -9.89
N CYS A 156 3.82 -2.80 -10.55
CA CYS A 156 5.25 -2.58 -10.66
C CYS A 156 5.62 -1.16 -10.22
N LEU A 157 6.90 -0.99 -9.92
CA LEU A 157 7.48 0.29 -9.52
C LEU A 157 8.82 0.50 -10.23
N LEU A 158 9.11 1.74 -10.60
CA LEU A 158 10.43 2.13 -11.07
C LEU A 158 11.38 2.30 -9.88
N GLN A 159 12.51 1.59 -9.85
CA GLN A 159 13.46 1.61 -8.73
C GLN A 159 14.92 1.51 -9.18
N ARG A 160 15.84 1.86 -8.26
CA ARG A 160 17.30 1.72 -8.38
C ARG A 160 17.88 1.16 -7.09
#